data_AF-A0A6A3XZM3-F1
#
_entry.id   AF-A0A6A3XZM3-F1
#
_cell.length_a   1.000
_cell.length_b   1.000
_cell.length_c   1.000
_cell.angle_alpha   90.00
_cell.angle_beta   90.00
_cell.angle_gamma   90.00
#
_symmetry.space_group_name_H-M   'P 1'
#
loop_
_entity.id
_entity.type
_entity.pdbx_description
1 polymer ?
#
loop_
_entity_poly.entity_id
_entity_poly.type
_entity_poly.pdbx_seq_one_letter_code
_entity_poly.pdbx_strand_id
1 'polypeptide(L)'
;MIWSKALVPLVMALVLTELVVVEQCPLAHELLIQQSSLSPTSFAASPEHQNMKCFLLLVIATLLSVSVADFCSQWRLSKAGTYIIYNNLWNMNAATSGSQCTGVDTVSGSTVAWHTSYSWAGAPTEVKSYSNAALVFSKKQIKSIKSIPTTMKYSYSYSGTLVADVAYDLFTSSTASGSNEYEIMIWLAAYGGAGPISSTGKAIATVTIGSNSFKLYKGPNGSTTVYSFVATKTITNFSADLLNFFTYLVKYQAFPSSQYLTTLEAGTEPFTGTNAKMTVSSYSAAVN
;
A
#
# COMPACT_ATOMS: atom_id res chain seq x y z
N MET A 1 19.54 -21.15 -5.02
CA MET A 1 19.43 -20.56 -6.37
C MET A 1 18.39 -19.46 -6.23
N ILE A 2 18.82 -18.20 -6.08
CA ILE A 2 17.97 -17.11 -5.57
C ILE A 2 17.65 -16.17 -6.73
N TRP A 3 16.38 -16.13 -7.13
CA TRP A 3 15.88 -15.23 -8.15
C TRP A 3 15.24 -14.02 -7.48
N SER A 4 15.75 -12.84 -7.82
CA SER A 4 15.34 -11.54 -7.29
C SER A 4 13.85 -11.26 -7.59
N LYS A 5 13.13 -10.73 -6.59
CA LYS A 5 11.77 -10.16 -6.69
C LYS A 5 11.62 -9.09 -7.79
N ALA A 6 12.71 -8.56 -8.34
CA ALA A 6 12.74 -7.27 -9.03
C ALA A 6 12.69 -7.30 -10.58
N LEU A 7 12.51 -8.46 -11.23
CA LEU A 7 12.47 -8.54 -12.70
C LEU A 7 11.04 -8.74 -13.22
N VAL A 8 10.25 -7.67 -13.20
CA VAL A 8 9.03 -7.57 -14.02
C VAL A 8 9.31 -6.65 -15.22
N PRO A 9 9.30 -7.15 -16.46
CA PRO A 9 9.45 -6.31 -17.65
C PRO A 9 8.18 -5.47 -17.87
N LEU A 10 8.40 -4.17 -18.11
CA LEU A 10 7.38 -3.18 -18.41
C LEU A 10 6.75 -3.48 -19.79
N VAL A 11 5.66 -4.26 -19.85
CA VAL A 11 4.89 -4.42 -21.09
C VAL A 11 3.87 -3.29 -21.19
N MET A 12 4.16 -2.36 -22.09
CA MET A 12 3.41 -1.16 -22.41
C MET A 12 2.05 -1.53 -23.05
N ALA A 13 0.94 -1.32 -22.33
CA ALA A 13 -0.40 -1.46 -22.90
C ALA A 13 -0.89 -0.11 -23.40
N LEU A 14 -0.92 0.04 -24.73
CA LEU A 14 -1.63 1.08 -25.46
C LEU A 14 -3.15 0.84 -25.28
N VAL A 15 -3.89 1.80 -24.75
CA VAL A 15 -5.37 1.77 -24.80
C VAL A 15 -5.85 3.10 -25.37
N LEU A 16 -6.62 2.98 -26.44
CA LEU A 16 -7.21 4.08 -27.22
C LEU A 16 -8.10 4.98 -26.35
N THR A 17 -7.97 6.27 -26.57
CA THR A 17 -8.92 7.33 -26.21
C THR A 17 -10.00 7.50 -27.29
N GLU A 18 -11.26 7.66 -26.88
CA GLU A 18 -12.26 8.63 -27.41
C GLU A 18 -13.52 8.58 -26.51
N LEU A 19 -13.80 9.67 -25.76
CA LEU A 19 -14.86 10.71 -25.96
C LEU A 19 -16.31 10.20 -25.76
N VAL A 20 -17.21 10.88 -25.04
CA VAL A 20 -17.82 12.18 -25.41
C VAL A 20 -18.29 13.01 -24.20
N VAL A 21 -18.19 14.32 -24.41
CA VAL A 21 -18.56 15.53 -23.67
C VAL A 21 -20.07 15.66 -23.39
N VAL A 22 -20.46 16.26 -22.25
CA VAL A 22 -21.59 17.22 -22.23
C VAL A 22 -21.20 18.45 -21.42
N GLU A 23 -21.37 19.59 -22.07
CA GLU A 23 -21.02 20.96 -21.68
C GLU A 23 -21.96 21.59 -20.65
N GLN A 24 -21.51 22.74 -20.17
CA GLN A 24 -21.89 23.50 -18.97
C GLN A 24 -23.25 24.23 -19.04
N CYS A 25 -23.73 24.69 -17.87
CA CYS A 25 -24.24 26.05 -17.74
C CYS A 25 -23.90 26.63 -16.33
N PRO A 26 -23.49 27.91 -16.20
CA PRO A 26 -22.83 28.42 -14.99
C PRO A 26 -23.67 29.37 -14.11
N LEU A 27 -23.23 29.51 -12.85
CA LEU A 27 -23.30 30.68 -11.95
C LEU A 27 -24.65 31.14 -11.35
N ALA A 28 -24.71 31.19 -10.01
CA ALA A 28 -24.81 32.45 -9.25
C ALA A 28 -24.59 32.21 -7.73
N HIS A 29 -23.99 33.21 -7.09
CA HIS A 29 -23.43 33.27 -5.74
C HIS A 29 -24.39 33.97 -4.75
N GLU A 30 -24.12 33.83 -3.43
CA GLU A 30 -24.51 34.74 -2.31
C GLU A 30 -26.01 34.87 -1.91
N LEU A 31 -26.43 35.23 -0.69
CA LEU A 31 -25.96 35.16 0.70
C LEU A 31 -27.18 35.66 1.56
N LEU A 32 -27.40 35.06 2.74
CA LEU A 32 -27.96 35.64 4.00
C LEU A 32 -29.44 36.16 4.14
N ILE A 33 -30.13 35.55 5.14
CA ILE A 33 -30.80 36.13 6.35
C ILE A 33 -32.28 36.63 6.40
N GLN A 34 -32.95 36.11 7.47
CA GLN A 34 -34.03 36.61 8.37
C GLN A 34 -35.56 36.54 8.09
N GLN A 35 -36.18 35.65 8.88
CA GLN A 35 -37.40 35.69 9.74
C GLN A 35 -38.49 36.80 9.67
N SER A 36 -39.74 36.29 9.67
CA SER A 36 -40.87 36.57 10.59
C SER A 36 -42.04 37.53 10.23
N SER A 37 -43.23 36.91 10.28
CA SER A 37 -44.51 37.37 10.90
C SER A 37 -45.56 38.22 10.15
N LEU A 38 -46.73 37.57 10.00
CA LEU A 38 -48.12 38.01 10.25
C LEU A 38 -48.89 38.92 9.25
N SER A 39 -50.16 38.54 9.11
CA SER A 39 -51.23 38.82 8.13
C SER A 39 -52.22 39.94 8.59
N PRO A 40 -53.46 40.17 8.04
CA PRO A 40 -54.15 39.67 6.82
C PRO A 40 -54.93 40.75 5.99
N THR A 41 -55.63 40.27 4.92
CA THR A 41 -56.80 40.84 4.17
C THR A 41 -56.55 41.94 3.12
N SER A 42 -57.14 41.96 1.90
CA SER A 42 -58.00 41.05 1.13
C SER A 42 -58.21 41.60 -0.30
N PHE A 43 -58.66 40.71 -1.22
CA PHE A 43 -59.36 40.93 -2.51
C PHE A 43 -58.61 40.75 -3.87
N ALA A 44 -58.95 39.60 -4.48
CA ALA A 44 -59.39 39.35 -5.88
C ALA A 44 -58.42 39.40 -7.08
N ALA A 45 -58.09 38.22 -7.64
CA ALA A 45 -58.45 37.78 -9.01
C ALA A 45 -57.95 36.33 -9.31
N SER A 46 -58.75 35.57 -10.09
CA SER A 46 -58.69 34.15 -10.54
C SER A 46 -57.66 33.87 -11.67
N PRO A 47 -57.32 32.62 -12.15
CA PRO A 47 -57.62 31.23 -11.72
C PRO A 47 -56.38 30.31 -11.49
N GLU A 48 -56.61 29.21 -10.74
CA GLU A 48 -55.98 27.87 -10.75
C GLU A 48 -54.43 27.69 -10.85
N HIS A 49 -53.82 27.69 -9.66
CA HIS A 49 -52.77 26.80 -9.13
C HIS A 49 -51.78 26.09 -10.10
N GLN A 50 -50.62 26.72 -10.28
CA GLN A 50 -49.36 26.05 -10.61
C GLN A 50 -48.84 25.25 -9.40
N ASN A 51 -48.81 23.92 -9.51
CA ASN A 51 -48.22 22.99 -8.56
C ASN A 51 -46.68 23.11 -8.55
N MET A 52 -46.13 24.02 -7.75
CA MET A 52 -44.68 24.07 -7.52
C MET A 52 -44.29 23.12 -6.38
N LYS A 53 -44.16 21.83 -6.70
CA LYS A 53 -43.54 20.84 -5.80
C LYS A 53 -42.03 21.10 -5.76
N CYS A 54 -41.57 21.81 -4.74
CA CYS A 54 -40.15 21.79 -4.36
C CYS A 54 -39.81 20.38 -3.87
N PHE A 55 -39.28 19.55 -4.78
CA PHE A 55 -38.64 18.30 -4.41
C PHE A 55 -37.30 18.63 -3.75
N LEU A 56 -37.19 18.34 -2.46
CA LEU A 56 -35.92 18.25 -1.76
C LEU A 56 -35.15 17.06 -2.36
N LEU A 57 -34.27 17.33 -3.32
CA LEU A 57 -33.35 16.34 -3.88
C LEU A 57 -32.33 15.98 -2.80
N LEU A 58 -32.60 14.91 -2.06
CA LEU A 58 -31.63 14.25 -1.22
C LEU A 58 -30.59 13.61 -2.16
N VAL A 59 -29.47 14.29 -2.39
CA VAL A 59 -28.32 13.70 -3.09
C VAL A 59 -27.70 12.68 -2.15
N ILE A 60 -28.22 11.45 -2.18
CA ILE A 60 -27.55 10.30 -1.58
C ILE A 60 -26.33 10.04 -2.47
N ALA A 61 -25.16 10.54 -2.06
CA ALA A 61 -23.90 10.11 -2.64
C ALA A 61 -23.71 8.63 -2.29
N THR A 62 -24.19 7.74 -3.15
CA THR A 62 -23.81 6.32 -3.08
C THR A 62 -22.32 6.24 -3.38
N LEU A 63 -21.51 6.08 -2.34
CA LEU A 63 -20.14 5.61 -2.48
C LEU A 63 -20.22 4.23 -3.15
N LEU A 64 -20.00 4.19 -4.47
CA LEU A 64 -19.77 2.93 -5.17
C LEU A 64 -18.43 2.40 -4.66
N SER A 65 -18.48 1.46 -3.72
CA SER A 65 -17.33 0.62 -3.39
C SER A 65 -17.01 -0.20 -4.63
N VAL A 66 -16.03 0.24 -5.42
CA VAL A 66 -15.45 -0.57 -6.49
C VAL A 66 -14.61 -1.65 -5.82
N SER A 67 -15.24 -2.73 -5.38
CA SER A 67 -14.51 -3.97 -5.13
C SER A 67 -14.22 -4.59 -6.48
N VAL A 68 -12.99 -4.45 -6.96
CA VAL A 68 -12.54 -5.24 -8.10
C VAL A 68 -12.49 -6.70 -7.63
N ALA A 69 -13.06 -7.63 -8.39
CA ALA A 69 -12.98 -9.06 -8.08
C ALA A 69 -11.52 -9.47 -7.81
N ASP A 70 -11.33 -10.35 -6.82
CA ASP A 70 -10.01 -10.88 -6.47
C ASP A 70 -9.32 -11.47 -7.71
N PHE A 71 -8.01 -11.28 -7.78
CA PHE A 71 -7.17 -11.84 -8.82
C PHE A 71 -6.15 -12.82 -8.24
N CYS A 72 -6.06 -13.99 -8.88
CA CYS A 72 -5.27 -15.11 -8.37
C CYS A 72 -4.07 -15.48 -9.26
N SER A 73 -4.00 -14.95 -10.49
CA SER A 73 -2.89 -15.27 -11.39
C SER A 73 -1.58 -14.70 -10.86
N GLN A 74 -0.49 -15.43 -11.09
CA GLN A 74 0.85 -15.17 -10.54
C GLN A 74 1.27 -13.70 -10.62
N TRP A 75 1.13 -13.09 -11.80
CA TRP A 75 1.60 -11.74 -12.11
C TRP A 75 0.47 -10.72 -12.29
N ARG A 76 -0.76 -11.06 -11.89
CA ARG A 76 -1.85 -10.12 -12.01
C ARG A 76 -1.67 -8.98 -11.01
N LEU A 77 -2.04 -7.78 -11.47
CA LEU A 77 -2.01 -6.54 -10.71
C LEU A 77 -3.32 -5.77 -10.90
N SER A 78 -3.57 -4.81 -10.01
CA SER A 78 -4.62 -3.82 -10.13
C SER A 78 -4.07 -2.43 -9.82
N LYS A 79 -4.47 -1.42 -10.60
CA LYS A 79 -4.14 -0.01 -10.30
C LYS A 79 -5.18 0.54 -9.32
N ALA A 80 -4.72 1.19 -8.26
CA ALA A 80 -5.56 1.69 -7.17
C ALA A 80 -5.06 3.07 -6.71
N GLY A 81 -5.60 4.14 -7.30
CA GLY A 81 -5.13 5.50 -7.04
C GLY A 81 -3.65 5.67 -7.42
N THR A 82 -2.82 6.09 -6.47
CA THR A 82 -1.35 6.21 -6.64
C THR A 82 -0.60 4.90 -6.40
N TYR A 83 -1.30 3.78 -6.28
CA TYR A 83 -0.70 2.47 -6.02
C TYR A 83 -0.91 1.48 -7.17
N ILE A 84 0.00 0.51 -7.24
CA ILE A 84 -0.22 -0.74 -7.97
C ILE A 84 -0.26 -1.85 -6.93
N ILE A 85 -1.37 -2.60 -6.89
CA ILE A 85 -1.53 -3.76 -6.02
C ILE A 85 -1.14 -5.00 -6.81
N TYR A 86 -0.12 -5.72 -6.36
CA TYR A 86 0.36 -6.93 -7.03
C TYR A 86 -0.03 -8.20 -6.28
N ASN A 87 -0.30 -9.29 -7.01
CA ASN A 87 -0.37 -10.62 -6.42
C ASN A 87 1.04 -11.17 -6.18
N ASN A 88 1.91 -11.05 -7.19
CA ASN A 88 3.34 -11.32 -7.12
C ASN A 88 3.68 -12.68 -6.49
N LEU A 89 3.20 -13.77 -7.09
CA LEU A 89 3.48 -15.13 -6.62
C LEU A 89 4.83 -15.63 -7.17
N TRP A 90 5.89 -14.85 -6.98
CA TRP A 90 7.17 -15.00 -7.68
C TRP A 90 7.86 -16.34 -7.43
N ASN A 91 7.64 -16.96 -6.27
CA ASN A 91 8.22 -18.25 -5.91
C ASN A 91 7.16 -19.33 -5.63
N MET A 92 5.97 -19.22 -6.23
CA MET A 92 4.89 -20.18 -5.96
C MET A 92 5.29 -21.62 -6.26
N ASN A 93 6.21 -21.83 -7.21
CA ASN A 93 6.69 -23.15 -7.60
C ASN A 93 7.60 -23.81 -6.56
N ALA A 94 8.07 -23.08 -5.53
CA ALA A 94 8.74 -23.68 -4.37
C ALA A 94 7.74 -24.37 -3.42
N ALA A 95 6.45 -24.04 -3.50
CA ALA A 95 5.43 -24.72 -2.72
C ALA A 95 5.17 -26.11 -3.28
N THR A 96 4.88 -27.07 -2.39
CA THR A 96 4.36 -28.39 -2.81
C THR A 96 2.90 -28.30 -3.24
N SER A 97 2.16 -27.37 -2.65
CA SER A 97 0.79 -27.03 -3.03
C SER A 97 0.40 -25.67 -2.46
N GLY A 98 -0.61 -25.04 -3.06
CA GLY A 98 -1.20 -23.82 -2.55
C GLY A 98 -1.76 -22.91 -3.64
N SER A 99 -2.38 -21.83 -3.19
CA SER A 99 -2.93 -20.78 -4.04
C SER A 99 -3.02 -19.48 -3.25
N GLN A 100 -3.11 -18.36 -3.99
CA GLN A 100 -3.24 -17.03 -3.41
C GLN A 100 -4.00 -16.10 -4.35
N CYS A 101 -4.91 -15.34 -3.77
CA CYS A 101 -5.70 -14.32 -4.45
C CYS A 101 -5.61 -13.00 -3.70
N THR A 102 -5.58 -11.90 -4.44
CA THR A 102 -5.44 -10.54 -3.91
C THR A 102 -6.52 -9.65 -4.50
N GLY A 103 -7.03 -8.71 -3.71
CA GLY A 103 -8.15 -7.84 -4.09
C GLY A 103 -7.98 -6.41 -3.58
N VAL A 104 -8.53 -5.45 -4.31
CA VAL A 104 -8.62 -4.04 -3.89
C VAL A 104 -9.99 -3.82 -3.29
N ASP A 105 -10.04 -3.32 -2.06
CA ASP A 105 -11.29 -3.11 -1.32
C ASP A 105 -11.82 -1.70 -1.56
N THR A 106 -11.01 -0.68 -1.27
CA THR A 106 -11.38 0.73 -1.43
C THR A 106 -10.19 1.62 -1.75
N VAL A 107 -10.44 2.74 -2.43
CA VAL A 107 -9.47 3.81 -2.65
C VAL A 107 -10.13 5.12 -2.23
N SER A 108 -9.47 5.87 -1.35
CA SER A 108 -9.96 7.17 -0.86
C SER A 108 -8.80 8.15 -0.74
N GLY A 109 -8.76 9.14 -1.64
CA GLY A 109 -7.63 10.07 -1.73
C GLY A 109 -6.31 9.35 -1.97
N SER A 110 -5.33 9.56 -1.08
CA SER A 110 -4.02 8.89 -1.10
C SER A 110 -3.96 7.58 -0.31
N THR A 111 -5.11 7.06 0.14
CA THR A 111 -5.21 5.84 0.95
C THR A 111 -5.83 4.71 0.15
N VAL A 112 -5.28 3.51 0.29
CA VAL A 112 -5.80 2.27 -0.30
C VAL A 112 -6.08 1.23 0.80
N ALA A 113 -7.19 0.50 0.64
CA ALA A 113 -7.48 -0.71 1.39
C ALA A 113 -7.49 -1.91 0.43
N TRP A 114 -6.89 -3.01 0.85
CA TRP A 114 -6.73 -4.20 0.02
C TRP A 114 -6.54 -5.43 0.91
N HIS A 115 -6.62 -6.61 0.33
CA HIS A 115 -6.41 -7.84 1.05
C HIS A 115 -5.74 -8.90 0.17
N THR A 116 -5.16 -9.91 0.81
CA THR A 116 -4.69 -11.13 0.15
C THR A 116 -5.05 -12.33 1.00
N SER A 117 -5.51 -13.40 0.35
CA SER A 117 -5.89 -14.66 0.99
C SER A 117 -5.14 -15.80 0.32
N TYR A 118 -4.60 -16.73 1.11
CA TYR A 118 -3.79 -17.82 0.59
C TYR A 118 -3.79 -19.07 1.48
N SER A 119 -3.36 -20.18 0.87
CA SER A 119 -2.84 -21.34 1.57
C SER A 119 -1.57 -21.79 0.86
N TRP A 120 -0.48 -22.00 1.60
CA TRP A 120 0.81 -22.44 1.08
C TRP A 120 1.39 -23.55 1.94
N ALA A 121 1.85 -24.63 1.30
CA ALA A 121 2.50 -25.77 1.93
C ALA A 121 3.84 -26.10 1.27
N GLY A 122 4.74 -26.74 2.03
CA GLY A 122 6.07 -27.11 1.56
C GLY A 122 7.08 -25.96 1.58
N ALA A 123 8.36 -26.31 1.45
CA ALA A 123 9.51 -25.39 1.51
C ALA A 123 9.36 -24.32 2.63
N PRO A 124 9.37 -24.73 3.92
CA PRO A 124 8.99 -23.85 5.04
C PRO A 124 9.94 -22.68 5.27
N THR A 125 11.12 -22.71 4.65
CA THR A 125 12.14 -21.66 4.72
C THR A 125 12.20 -20.78 3.47
N GLU A 126 11.30 -21.00 2.51
CA GLU A 126 11.24 -20.22 1.28
C GLU A 126 9.94 -19.44 1.20
N VAL A 127 10.06 -18.13 0.98
CA VAL A 127 8.92 -17.27 0.64
C VAL A 127 8.27 -17.76 -0.64
N LYS A 128 6.94 -17.66 -0.76
CA LYS A 128 6.18 -18.04 -1.97
C LYS A 128 5.75 -16.85 -2.82
N SER A 129 5.51 -15.70 -2.20
CA SER A 129 4.97 -14.51 -2.86
C SER A 129 5.34 -13.24 -2.11
N TYR A 130 5.08 -12.08 -2.70
CA TYR A 130 5.05 -10.80 -2.00
C TYR A 130 3.91 -9.95 -2.54
N SER A 131 2.67 -10.29 -2.16
CA SER A 131 1.53 -9.42 -2.46
C SER A 131 1.68 -8.11 -1.71
N ASN A 132 1.61 -7.00 -2.45
CA ASN A 132 1.98 -5.69 -1.93
C ASN A 132 1.19 -4.55 -2.60
N ALA A 133 1.24 -3.39 -1.95
CA ALA A 133 0.87 -2.12 -2.52
C ALA A 133 2.13 -1.31 -2.83
N ALA A 134 2.45 -1.16 -4.11
CA ALA A 134 3.58 -0.37 -4.59
C ALA A 134 3.16 1.07 -4.86
N LEU A 135 3.82 2.04 -4.22
CA LEU A 135 3.59 3.47 -4.50
C LEU A 135 4.18 3.86 -5.87
N VAL A 136 3.42 4.61 -6.66
CA VAL A 136 3.89 5.26 -7.88
C VAL A 136 4.35 6.68 -7.54
N PHE A 137 5.64 6.95 -7.66
CA PHE A 137 6.24 8.25 -7.33
C PHE A 137 7.43 8.57 -8.23
N SER A 138 7.80 9.86 -8.29
CA SER A 138 9.04 10.29 -8.93
C SER A 138 10.24 9.93 -8.05
N LYS A 139 11.15 9.14 -8.59
CA LYS A 139 12.35 8.66 -7.89
C LYS A 139 13.24 9.83 -7.48
N LYS A 140 13.71 9.81 -6.23
CA LYS A 140 14.51 10.88 -5.62
C LYS A 140 15.71 10.30 -4.90
N GLN A 141 16.80 11.07 -4.84
CA GLN A 141 17.95 10.68 -4.02
C GLN A 141 17.58 10.77 -2.53
N ILE A 142 18.04 9.85 -1.70
CA ILE A 142 17.77 9.84 -0.26
C ILE A 142 18.11 11.20 0.38
N LYS A 143 19.26 11.80 0.02
CA LYS A 143 19.69 13.13 0.51
C LYS A 143 18.75 14.30 0.12
N SER A 144 17.87 14.11 -0.86
CA SER A 144 16.95 15.14 -1.36
C SER A 144 15.52 14.97 -0.85
N ILE A 145 15.20 13.82 -0.25
CA ILE A 145 13.89 13.53 0.31
C ILE A 145 13.76 14.25 1.66
N LYS A 146 12.66 14.97 1.85
CA LYS A 146 12.37 15.70 3.10
C LYS A 146 11.63 14.81 4.10
N SER A 147 10.74 13.95 3.61
CA SER A 147 10.02 12.98 4.42
C SER A 147 9.42 11.87 3.56
N ILE A 148 9.22 10.71 4.17
CA ILE A 148 8.50 9.56 3.62
C ILE A 148 7.40 9.15 4.62
N PRO A 149 6.35 9.99 4.80
CA PRO A 149 5.29 9.67 5.75
C PRO A 149 4.50 8.45 5.26
N THR A 150 4.18 7.55 6.19
CA THR A 150 3.33 6.39 5.92
C THR A 150 2.43 6.06 7.09
N THR A 151 1.27 5.48 6.77
CA THR A 151 0.45 4.76 7.73
C THR A 151 0.09 3.39 7.15
N MET A 152 0.04 2.36 8.00
CA MET A 152 -0.50 1.05 7.63
C MET A 152 -1.23 0.42 8.81
N LYS A 153 -2.50 0.08 8.60
CA LYS A 153 -3.32 -0.65 9.54
C LYS A 153 -3.81 -1.95 8.92
N TYR A 154 -3.42 -3.08 9.50
CA TYR A 154 -3.74 -4.40 8.99
C TYR A 154 -4.15 -5.38 10.09
N SER A 155 -4.75 -6.49 9.66
CA SER A 155 -5.04 -7.66 10.49
C SER A 155 -4.69 -8.93 9.73
N TYR A 156 -4.47 -10.02 10.48
CA TYR A 156 -4.20 -11.34 9.96
C TYR A 156 -5.15 -12.37 10.58
N SER A 157 -5.76 -13.22 9.77
CA SER A 157 -6.50 -14.41 10.22
C SER A 157 -5.93 -15.64 9.54
N TYR A 158 -5.90 -16.79 10.23
CA TYR A 158 -5.38 -18.04 9.70
C TYR A 158 -5.87 -19.22 10.53
N SER A 159 -5.79 -20.43 9.98
CA SER A 159 -6.05 -21.68 10.69
C SER A 159 -4.73 -22.37 11.06
N GLY A 160 -4.59 -22.78 12.32
CA GLY A 160 -3.40 -23.50 12.78
C GLY A 160 -2.14 -22.62 12.82
N THR A 161 -1.12 -23.00 12.05
CA THR A 161 0.18 -22.33 12.03
C THR A 161 0.31 -21.39 10.83
N LEU A 162 0.90 -20.22 11.06
CA LEU A 162 1.26 -19.24 10.03
C LEU A 162 2.74 -18.92 10.13
N VAL A 163 3.47 -18.99 9.01
CA VAL A 163 4.83 -18.46 8.88
C VAL A 163 4.81 -17.41 7.76
N ALA A 164 4.87 -16.15 8.15
CA ALA A 164 4.85 -15.00 7.24
C ALA A 164 5.43 -13.76 7.93
N ASP A 165 5.88 -12.79 7.16
CA ASP A 165 6.09 -11.43 7.64
C ASP A 165 4.96 -10.49 7.23
N VAL A 166 5.00 -9.28 7.77
CA VAL A 166 4.32 -8.11 7.19
C VAL A 166 5.36 -7.00 7.13
N ALA A 167 5.67 -6.53 5.92
CA ALA A 167 6.85 -5.70 5.70
C ALA A 167 6.63 -4.60 4.66
N TYR A 168 7.25 -3.45 4.93
CA TYR A 168 7.65 -2.54 3.87
C TYR A 168 8.89 -3.11 3.17
N ASP A 169 8.97 -2.92 1.86
CA ASP A 169 10.10 -3.29 1.02
C ASP A 169 10.49 -2.10 0.14
N LEU A 170 11.71 -1.60 0.31
CA LEU A 170 12.21 -0.41 -0.37
C LEU A 170 13.50 -0.75 -1.08
N PHE A 171 13.62 -0.35 -2.35
CA PHE A 171 14.83 -0.57 -3.12
C PHE A 171 15.52 0.74 -3.48
N THR A 172 16.85 0.69 -3.54
CA THR A 172 17.65 1.81 -4.02
C THR A 172 18.69 1.42 -5.05
N SER A 173 19.09 2.39 -5.85
CA SER A 173 20.12 2.26 -6.88
C SER A 173 20.95 3.53 -7.01
N SER A 174 22.18 3.44 -7.52
CA SER A 174 23.03 4.62 -7.81
C SER A 174 22.42 5.55 -8.86
N THR A 175 21.50 5.05 -9.70
CA THR A 175 20.78 5.85 -10.70
C THR A 175 19.28 5.60 -10.60
N ALA A 176 18.46 6.55 -11.10
CA ALA A 176 17.00 6.41 -11.05
C ALA A 176 16.47 5.19 -11.84
N SER A 177 17.22 4.68 -12.82
CA SER A 177 16.82 3.53 -13.65
C SER A 177 17.75 2.32 -13.51
N GLY A 178 18.65 2.34 -12.53
CA GLY A 178 19.63 1.27 -12.34
C GLY A 178 19.03 0.06 -11.63
N SER A 179 19.79 -1.04 -11.66
CA SER A 179 19.48 -2.23 -10.89
C SER A 179 19.56 -1.97 -9.39
N ASN A 180 18.84 -2.78 -8.61
CA ASN A 180 18.80 -2.66 -7.16
C ASN A 180 20.16 -3.01 -6.53
N GLU A 181 20.72 -2.06 -5.78
CA GLU A 181 21.97 -2.22 -5.04
C GLU A 181 21.69 -2.49 -3.56
N TYR A 182 20.65 -1.86 -3.02
CA TYR A 182 20.20 -2.07 -1.65
C TYR A 182 18.69 -2.35 -1.59
N GLU A 183 18.33 -3.20 -0.64
CA GLU A 183 16.96 -3.52 -0.23
C GLU A 183 16.84 -3.17 1.26
N ILE A 184 15.85 -2.38 1.62
CA ILE A 184 15.59 -1.95 2.99
C ILE A 184 14.20 -2.44 3.34
N MET A 185 14.14 -3.49 4.14
CA MET A 185 12.89 -4.05 4.62
C MET A 185 12.60 -3.56 6.04
N ILE A 186 11.34 -3.24 6.30
CA ILE A 186 10.85 -2.84 7.63
C ILE A 186 9.70 -3.75 8.00
N TRP A 187 10.01 -4.80 8.76
CA TRP A 187 9.05 -5.82 9.16
C TRP A 187 8.30 -5.35 10.39
N LEU A 188 7.00 -5.16 10.24
CA LEU A 188 6.08 -4.85 11.32
C LEU A 188 5.66 -6.10 12.09
N ALA A 189 5.76 -7.27 11.48
CA ALA A 189 5.49 -8.56 12.11
C ALA A 189 6.41 -9.65 11.56
N ALA A 190 6.69 -10.64 12.41
CA ALA A 190 7.32 -11.90 12.04
C ALA A 190 6.54 -13.04 12.70
N TYR A 191 5.62 -13.66 11.96
CA TYR A 191 4.78 -14.76 12.44
C TYR A 191 5.49 -16.09 12.31
N GLY A 192 5.28 -16.98 13.30
CA GLY A 192 5.69 -18.39 13.23
C GLY A 192 7.18 -18.65 13.05
N GLY A 193 8.04 -17.68 13.38
CA GLY A 193 9.49 -17.81 13.22
C GLY A 193 10.03 -17.40 11.86
N ALA A 194 9.26 -16.67 11.04
CA ALA A 194 9.77 -16.00 9.85
C ALA A 194 11.03 -15.17 10.20
N GLY A 195 12.08 -15.33 9.41
CA GLY A 195 13.39 -14.73 9.66
C GLY A 195 13.90 -13.91 8.47
N PRO A 196 14.53 -12.74 8.72
CA PRO A 196 15.05 -11.91 7.65
C PRO A 196 16.36 -12.47 7.09
N ILE A 197 16.77 -11.96 5.93
CA ILE A 197 18.10 -12.20 5.37
C ILE A 197 19.17 -11.67 6.33
N SER A 198 20.14 -12.53 6.68
CA SER A 198 21.22 -12.20 7.60
C SER A 198 22.46 -13.03 7.31
N SER A 199 23.63 -12.40 7.22
CA SER A 199 24.90 -13.13 7.07
C SER A 199 25.29 -13.93 8.32
N THR A 200 24.80 -13.54 9.50
CA THR A 200 25.22 -14.12 10.79
C THR A 200 24.09 -14.83 11.53
N GLY A 201 22.85 -14.71 11.04
CA GLY A 201 21.64 -15.12 11.76
C GLY A 201 21.34 -14.27 13.02
N LYS A 202 22.12 -13.22 13.29
CA LYS A 202 21.99 -12.36 14.47
C LYS A 202 21.75 -10.91 14.07
N ALA A 203 21.05 -10.19 14.93
CA ALA A 203 20.89 -8.75 14.78
C ALA A 203 22.25 -8.06 14.96
N ILE A 204 22.57 -7.12 14.07
CA ILE A 204 23.77 -6.30 14.15
C ILE A 204 23.58 -5.09 15.07
N ALA A 205 22.32 -4.69 15.31
CA ALA A 205 21.95 -3.64 16.23
C ALA A 205 20.49 -3.80 16.70
N THR A 206 20.14 -3.08 17.77
CA THR A 206 18.75 -2.78 18.12
C THR A 206 18.55 -1.27 17.99
N VAL A 207 17.54 -0.86 17.23
CA VAL A 207 17.31 0.52 16.79
C VAL A 207 15.92 0.96 17.24
N THR A 208 15.81 2.15 17.82
CA THR A 208 14.52 2.74 18.16
C THR A 208 14.20 3.85 17.16
N ILE A 209 13.04 3.75 16.49
CA ILE A 209 12.54 4.75 15.53
C ILE A 209 11.11 5.09 15.95
N GLY A 210 10.90 6.35 16.34
CA GLY A 210 9.68 6.75 17.04
C GLY A 210 9.53 5.98 18.36
N SER A 211 8.34 5.43 18.61
CA SER A 211 8.07 4.58 19.78
C SER A 211 8.35 3.09 19.56
N ASN A 212 8.87 2.71 18.38
CA ASN A 212 9.02 1.31 17.97
C ASN A 212 10.49 0.90 18.03
N SER A 213 10.75 -0.31 18.54
CA SER A 213 12.09 -0.90 18.61
C SER A 213 12.22 -2.03 17.59
N PHE A 214 13.29 -2.00 16.81
CA PHE A 214 13.59 -2.91 15.72
C PHE A 214 14.96 -3.57 15.93
N LYS A 215 15.06 -4.86 15.67
CA LYS A 215 16.34 -5.55 15.47
C LYS A 215 16.77 -5.35 14.02
N LEU A 216 17.97 -4.81 13.80
CA LEU A 216 18.53 -4.64 12.47
C LEU A 216 19.34 -5.87 12.09
N TYR A 217 19.05 -6.43 10.93
CA TYR A 217 19.80 -7.50 10.29
C TYR A 217 20.38 -7.02 8.96
N LYS A 218 21.46 -7.67 8.52
CA LYS A 218 22.13 -7.37 7.25
C LYS A 218 22.60 -8.65 6.60
N GLY A 219 22.38 -8.80 5.30
CA GLY A 219 22.95 -9.88 4.51
C GLY A 219 22.81 -9.66 3.01
N PRO A 220 23.53 -10.42 2.18
CA PRO A 220 23.44 -10.34 0.73
C PRO A 220 22.24 -11.13 0.19
N ASN A 221 21.64 -10.61 -0.89
CA ASN A 221 20.68 -11.29 -1.74
C ASN A 221 21.10 -11.11 -3.21
N GLY A 222 21.85 -12.08 -3.74
CA GLY A 222 22.52 -11.90 -5.03
C GLY A 222 23.51 -10.72 -4.97
N SER A 223 23.34 -9.75 -5.88
CA SER A 223 24.14 -8.51 -5.91
C SER A 223 23.60 -7.39 -5.00
N THR A 224 22.48 -7.61 -4.33
CA THR A 224 21.82 -6.60 -3.50
C THR A 224 22.19 -6.79 -2.02
N THR A 225 22.49 -5.70 -1.31
CA THR A 225 22.65 -5.74 0.15
C THR A 225 21.30 -5.46 0.82
N VAL A 226 20.84 -6.40 1.63
CA VAL A 226 19.56 -6.30 2.35
C VAL A 226 19.79 -5.84 3.78
N TYR A 227 19.08 -4.79 4.18
CA TYR A 227 18.93 -4.37 5.57
C TYR A 227 17.49 -4.63 6.01
N SER A 228 17.30 -5.44 7.05
CA SER A 228 15.96 -5.75 7.56
C SER A 228 15.81 -5.25 8.99
N PHE A 229 14.92 -4.29 9.19
CA PHE A 229 14.49 -3.82 10.51
C PHE A 229 13.29 -4.63 10.95
N VAL A 230 13.48 -5.56 11.89
CA VAL A 230 12.42 -6.43 12.39
C VAL A 230 11.89 -5.93 13.72
N ALA A 231 10.62 -5.55 13.77
CA ALA A 231 9.99 -5.07 14.99
C ALA A 231 10.11 -6.11 16.11
N THR A 232 10.49 -5.65 17.31
CA THR A 232 10.63 -6.51 18.49
C THR A 232 9.29 -7.00 19.04
N LYS A 233 8.20 -6.34 18.65
CA LYS A 233 6.81 -6.71 18.91
C LYS A 233 6.01 -6.46 17.64
N THR A 234 5.01 -7.29 17.37
CA THR A 234 4.11 -7.10 16.22
C THR A 234 3.41 -5.74 16.31
N ILE A 235 3.46 -4.99 15.21
CA ILE A 235 2.81 -3.69 15.05
C ILE A 235 1.72 -3.82 13.98
N THR A 236 0.45 -3.77 14.36
CA THR A 236 -0.69 -3.88 13.43
C THR A 236 -1.26 -2.53 12.98
N ASN A 237 -0.87 -1.45 13.65
CA ASN A 237 -1.21 -0.07 13.32
C ASN A 237 0.05 0.79 13.40
N PHE A 238 0.70 0.98 12.25
CA PHE A 238 1.98 1.66 12.14
C PHE A 238 1.81 3.03 11.50
N SER A 239 2.50 4.03 12.06
CA SER A 239 2.60 5.38 11.51
C SER A 239 4.01 5.89 11.77
N ALA A 240 4.72 6.29 10.71
CA ALA A 240 6.09 6.77 10.83
C ALA A 240 6.48 7.60 9.60
N ASP A 241 7.61 8.29 9.72
CA ASP A 241 8.39 8.74 8.57
C ASP A 241 9.49 7.70 8.28
N LEU A 242 9.40 7.03 7.13
CA LEU A 242 10.35 5.99 6.73
C LEU A 242 11.75 6.55 6.44
N LEU A 243 11.89 7.86 6.22
CA LEU A 243 13.21 8.49 6.04
C LEU A 243 14.13 8.25 7.24
N ASN A 244 13.55 8.12 8.45
CA ASN A 244 14.32 7.86 9.68
C ASN A 244 15.13 6.56 9.63
N PHE A 245 14.65 5.53 8.92
CA PHE A 245 15.40 4.29 8.72
C PHE A 245 16.63 4.53 7.85
N PHE A 246 16.49 5.28 6.76
CA PHE A 246 17.63 5.69 5.94
C PHE A 246 18.59 6.61 6.69
N THR A 247 18.10 7.56 7.48
CA THR A 247 18.95 8.41 8.32
C THR A 247 19.81 7.57 9.27
N TYR A 248 19.24 6.53 9.88
CA TYR A 248 20.01 5.59 10.69
C TYR A 248 21.08 4.88 9.86
N LEU A 249 20.71 4.33 8.70
CA LEU A 249 21.65 3.60 7.84
C LEU A 249 22.79 4.50 7.33
N VAL A 250 22.50 5.74 6.95
CA VAL A 250 23.51 6.72 6.51
C VAL A 250 24.49 7.01 7.64
N LYS A 251 23.97 7.21 8.87
CA LYS A 251 24.80 7.57 10.02
C LYS A 251 25.64 6.41 10.56
N TYR A 252 25.07 5.20 10.61
CA TYR A 252 25.65 4.08 11.36
C TYR A 252 26.06 2.88 10.50
N GLN A 253 25.65 2.81 9.24
CA GLN A 253 25.91 1.68 8.34
C GLN A 253 26.58 2.11 7.03
N ALA A 254 27.11 3.34 6.98
CA ALA A 254 27.77 3.93 5.81
C ALA A 254 26.92 3.86 4.53
N PHE A 255 25.60 3.93 4.67
CA PHE A 255 24.69 3.91 3.52
C PHE A 255 24.86 5.18 2.68
N PRO A 256 25.03 5.09 1.36
CA PRO A 256 25.24 6.26 0.52
C PRO A 256 23.95 7.04 0.33
N SER A 257 23.86 8.24 0.92
CA SER A 257 22.68 9.12 0.78
C SER A 257 22.45 9.63 -0.66
N SER A 258 23.40 9.43 -1.56
CA SER A 258 23.27 9.69 -3.01
C SER A 258 22.41 8.66 -3.75
N GLN A 259 22.09 7.53 -3.13
CA GLN A 259 21.22 6.49 -3.71
C GLN A 259 19.84 7.06 -4.03
N TYR A 260 19.27 6.65 -5.16
CA TYR A 260 17.88 6.92 -5.51
C TYR A 260 16.96 5.90 -4.84
N LEU A 261 15.92 6.37 -4.17
CA LEU A 261 14.79 5.52 -3.81
C LEU A 261 14.01 5.20 -5.10
N THR A 262 14.02 3.93 -5.49
CA THR A 262 13.43 3.47 -6.77
C THR A 262 12.08 2.79 -6.58
N THR A 263 11.87 2.18 -5.41
CA THR A 263 10.67 1.40 -5.09
C THR A 263 10.28 1.63 -3.63
N LEU A 264 8.97 1.69 -3.36
CA LEU A 264 8.39 1.71 -2.02
C LEU A 264 7.13 0.83 -2.06
N GLU A 265 7.21 -0.30 -1.38
CA GLU A 265 6.16 -1.32 -1.32
C GLU A 265 5.81 -1.65 0.13
N ALA A 266 4.57 -2.09 0.36
CA ALA A 266 4.14 -2.63 1.65
C ALA A 266 3.23 -3.85 1.44
N GLY A 267 3.53 -4.96 2.09
CA GLY A 267 2.92 -6.26 1.80
C GLY A 267 3.24 -7.34 2.82
N THR A 268 3.14 -8.60 2.41
CA THR A 268 3.42 -9.79 3.22
C THR A 268 4.15 -10.85 2.41
N GLU A 269 5.19 -11.44 2.99
CA GLU A 269 5.88 -12.61 2.45
C GLU A 269 5.46 -13.89 3.18
N PRO A 270 4.56 -14.70 2.61
CA PRO A 270 4.21 -15.97 3.21
C PRO A 270 5.22 -17.07 2.87
N PHE A 271 5.60 -17.83 3.89
CA PHE A 271 6.35 -19.08 3.75
C PHE A 271 5.40 -20.28 3.72
N THR A 272 4.55 -20.39 4.75
CA THR A 272 3.49 -21.40 4.88
C THR A 272 2.28 -20.83 5.63
N GLY A 273 1.11 -21.41 5.38
CA GLY A 273 -0.12 -21.04 6.09
C GLY A 273 -1.35 -21.72 5.50
N THR A 274 -2.43 -21.82 6.27
CA THR A 274 -3.69 -22.40 5.84
C THR A 274 -4.84 -21.45 6.13
N ASN A 275 -5.70 -21.23 5.13
CA ASN A 275 -6.81 -20.26 5.20
C ASN A 275 -6.35 -18.91 5.75
N ALA A 276 -5.16 -18.49 5.33
CA ALA A 276 -4.54 -17.27 5.78
C ALA A 276 -5.11 -16.09 4.99
N LYS A 277 -5.41 -14.98 5.68
CA LYS A 277 -5.87 -13.74 5.07
C LYS A 277 -5.26 -12.56 5.79
N MET A 278 -4.50 -11.75 5.05
CA MET A 278 -4.10 -10.42 5.47
C MET A 278 -5.10 -9.41 4.91
N THR A 279 -5.63 -8.55 5.78
CA THR A 279 -6.51 -7.45 5.40
C THR A 279 -5.85 -6.14 5.80
N VAL A 280 -5.58 -5.28 4.82
CA VAL A 280 -5.06 -3.93 5.01
C VAL A 280 -6.23 -2.97 4.95
N SER A 281 -6.74 -2.59 6.12
CA SER A 281 -7.88 -1.66 6.23
C SER A 281 -7.55 -0.23 5.79
N SER A 282 -6.28 0.15 5.85
CA SER A 282 -5.80 1.47 5.44
C SER A 282 -4.30 1.44 5.24
N TYR A 283 -3.83 1.87 4.07
CA TYR A 283 -2.42 2.09 3.76
C TYR A 283 -2.25 3.40 3.00
N SER A 284 -1.29 4.22 3.44
CA SER A 284 -0.86 5.40 2.72
C SER A 284 0.66 5.60 2.80
N ALA A 285 1.25 6.14 1.75
CA ALA A 285 2.65 6.55 1.69
C ALA A 285 2.84 7.73 0.73
N ALA A 286 3.86 8.55 0.98
CA ALA A 286 4.29 9.61 0.07
C ALA A 286 5.82 9.78 0.10
N VAL A 287 6.41 10.36 -0.95
CA VAL A 287 7.84 10.68 -1.02
C VAL A 287 8.01 12.18 -1.34
N ASN A 288 8.24 12.98 -0.29
CA ASN A 288 8.24 14.45 -0.35
C ASN A 288 9.61 15.04 -0.64
#